data_AF-A0A8H4PB19-F1
#
_entry.id   AF-A0A8H4PB19-F1
#
_cell.length_a   1.000
_cell.length_b   1.000
_cell.length_c   1.000
_cell.angle_alpha   90.00
_cell.angle_beta   90.00
_cell.angle_gamma   90.00
#
_symmetry.space_group_name_H-M   'P 1'
#
loop_
_entity.id
_entity.type
_entity.pdbx_description
1 polymer ?
#
loop_
_entity_poly.entity_id
_entity_poly.type
_entity_poly.pdbx_seq_one_letter_code
_entity_poly.pdbx_strand_id
1 'polypeptide(L)'
;MGKNTIILKDGDARIPILRGDGSVFNVWVNCDRMSATCPRWKKILEGAKKGPVEVLGVDFMEEEADIALDFMIEVVHGKNFLDRNLITPRSLYYMLEIHDWMGEPSFSFDRDEDPKNIALGKGKKHSFFPTRYICRQIENMIDEAGVLCLVQDWILLAVVADRLELTGIMENIKNDLSLFCDSDQTRVPKEIRDSLTDEQWIVVQRIGLVDEYVLSKRQSQIREIRNSIRLLVDQLEYHEAGILPNKETMEIYWQHHVAPCQECTSLELSQLIEGLAERSLLQVYVESYQDRVLDLIRALEDVDRATRHGMASECTQLTHLVRHWVKF
;
A
#
# COMPACT_ATOMS: atom_id res chain seq x y z
N MET A 1 -23.94 -34.88 10.18
CA MET A 1 -22.61 -34.40 10.60
C MET A 1 -21.59 -35.49 10.26
N GLY A 2 -20.94 -35.37 9.10
CA GLY A 2 -19.90 -36.31 8.68
C GLY A 2 -18.65 -36.10 9.52
N LYS A 3 -18.00 -37.20 9.96
CA LYS A 3 -16.72 -37.15 10.65
C LYS A 3 -15.70 -36.48 9.73
N ASN A 4 -15.21 -35.29 10.09
CA ASN A 4 -14.08 -34.63 9.45
C ASN A 4 -12.81 -35.41 9.82
N THR A 5 -12.63 -36.55 9.16
CA THR A 5 -11.47 -37.40 9.35
C THR A 5 -10.31 -36.80 8.58
N ILE A 6 -9.21 -36.48 9.28
CA ILE A 6 -7.90 -36.29 8.64
C ILE A 6 -7.56 -37.62 7.98
N ILE A 7 -7.47 -37.64 6.66
CA ILE A 7 -6.98 -38.80 5.93
C ILE A 7 -5.47 -38.62 5.86
N LEU A 8 -4.74 -39.40 6.64
CA LEU A 8 -3.30 -39.59 6.46
C LEU A 8 -3.14 -40.67 5.41
N LYS A 9 -2.64 -40.33 4.24
CA LYS A 9 -2.28 -41.31 3.22
C LYS A 9 -0.90 -40.93 2.67
N ASP A 10 0.01 -41.89 2.68
CA ASP A 10 1.34 -41.77 2.06
C ASP A 10 2.18 -40.56 2.53
N GLY A 11 2.02 -40.14 3.79
CA GLY A 11 2.74 -38.98 4.36
C GLY A 11 2.05 -37.63 4.18
N ASP A 12 0.92 -37.57 3.49
CA ASP A 12 0.13 -36.35 3.31
C ASP A 12 -1.03 -36.27 4.31
N ALA A 13 -1.35 -35.05 4.74
CA ALA A 13 -2.51 -34.72 5.56
C ALA A 13 -3.47 -33.82 4.82
N ARG A 14 -4.77 -34.07 5.05
CA ARG A 14 -5.85 -33.19 4.66
C ARG A 14 -6.27 -32.31 5.83
N ILE A 15 -6.06 -31.00 5.73
CA ILE A 15 -6.45 -30.00 6.73
C ILE A 15 -7.77 -29.35 6.31
N PRO A 16 -8.86 -29.52 7.09
CA PRO A 16 -10.11 -28.81 6.86
C PRO A 16 -9.97 -27.37 7.38
N ILE A 17 -10.20 -26.39 6.51
CA ILE A 17 -10.14 -24.95 6.84
C ILE A 17 -11.56 -24.38 6.76
N LEU A 18 -11.93 -23.61 7.78
CA LEU A 18 -13.22 -22.92 7.86
C LEU A 18 -13.17 -21.61 7.04
N ARG A 19 -14.23 -21.35 6.26
CA ARG A 19 -14.45 -20.09 5.54
C ARG A 19 -15.39 -19.17 6.33
N GLY A 20 -15.41 -17.88 5.98
CA GLY A 20 -16.24 -16.87 6.65
C GLY A 20 -17.74 -17.15 6.62
N ASP A 21 -18.23 -17.88 5.61
CA ASP A 21 -19.64 -18.30 5.50
C ASP A 21 -19.97 -19.59 6.29
N GLY A 22 -19.00 -20.13 7.02
CA GLY A 22 -19.11 -21.39 7.76
C GLY A 22 -18.93 -22.65 6.89
N SER A 23 -18.70 -22.50 5.58
CA SER A 23 -18.32 -23.61 4.71
C SER A 23 -16.88 -24.05 5.00
N VAL A 24 -16.51 -25.25 4.52
CA VAL A 24 -15.21 -25.86 4.80
C VAL A 24 -14.59 -26.33 3.50
N PHE A 25 -13.35 -25.92 3.24
CA PHE A 25 -12.53 -26.46 2.17
C PHE A 25 -11.36 -27.25 2.75
N ASN A 26 -10.73 -28.07 1.91
CA ASN A 26 -9.70 -29.00 2.34
C ASN A 26 -8.41 -28.71 1.61
N VAL A 27 -7.33 -28.66 2.37
CA VAL A 27 -5.99 -28.40 1.86
C VAL A 27 -5.10 -29.61 2.11
N TRP A 28 -4.37 -30.01 1.08
CA TRP A 28 -3.47 -31.16 1.14
C TRP A 28 -2.04 -30.69 1.34
N VAL A 29 -1.37 -31.26 2.34
CA VAL A 29 0.00 -30.91 2.69
C VAL A 29 0.82 -32.14 3.04
N ASN A 30 2.12 -32.12 2.75
CA ASN A 30 3.03 -33.18 3.17
C ASN A 30 3.38 -33.01 4.66
N CYS A 31 3.04 -34.00 5.47
CA CYS A 31 3.21 -33.92 6.93
C CYS A 31 4.66 -33.77 7.34
N ASP A 32 5.58 -34.45 6.66
CA ASP A 32 6.99 -34.45 7.02
C ASP A 32 7.60 -33.07 6.75
N ARG A 33 7.26 -32.46 5.62
CA ARG A 33 7.68 -31.08 5.28
C ARG A 33 7.08 -30.04 6.22
N MET A 34 5.77 -30.13 6.49
CA MET A 34 5.11 -29.23 7.44
C MET A 34 5.72 -29.38 8.84
N SER A 35 5.99 -30.60 9.30
CA SER A 35 6.59 -30.84 10.61
C SER A 35 8.03 -30.36 10.72
N ALA A 36 8.78 -30.41 9.62
CA ALA A 36 10.17 -29.99 9.61
C ALA A 36 10.33 -28.46 9.50
N THR A 37 9.34 -27.77 8.91
CA THR A 37 9.40 -26.33 8.61
C THR A 37 8.55 -25.50 9.58
N CYS A 38 7.31 -25.91 9.84
CA CYS A 38 6.31 -25.08 10.55
C CYS A 38 6.29 -25.40 12.06
N PRO A 39 6.69 -24.46 12.94
CA PRO A 39 6.79 -24.72 14.38
C PRO A 39 5.45 -25.08 15.04
N ARG A 40 4.33 -24.54 14.54
CA ARG A 40 2.98 -24.83 15.09
C ARG A 40 2.30 -26.04 14.45
N TRP A 41 2.97 -26.78 13.57
CA TRP A 41 2.34 -27.88 12.82
C TRP A 41 1.61 -28.89 13.71
N LYS A 42 2.23 -29.33 14.81
CA LYS A 42 1.60 -30.29 15.73
C LYS A 42 0.29 -29.75 16.32
N LYS A 43 0.26 -28.47 16.69
CA LYS A 43 -0.94 -27.81 17.25
C LYS A 43 -2.02 -27.65 16.18
N ILE A 44 -1.65 -27.29 14.95
CA ILE A 44 -2.56 -27.21 13.80
C ILE A 44 -3.21 -28.58 13.56
N LEU A 45 -2.40 -29.65 13.51
CA LEU A 45 -2.89 -31.00 13.29
C LEU A 45 -3.82 -31.48 14.42
N GLU A 46 -3.51 -31.18 15.67
CA GLU A 46 -4.37 -31.48 16.81
C GLU A 46 -5.70 -30.71 16.77
N GLY A 47 -5.69 -29.45 16.32
CA GLY A 47 -6.88 -28.66 16.07
C GLY A 47 -7.74 -29.26 14.96
N ALA A 48 -7.12 -29.59 13.82
CA ALA A 48 -7.77 -30.20 12.67
C ALA A 48 -8.45 -31.55 12.99
N LYS A 49 -7.95 -32.30 13.98
CA LYS A 49 -8.57 -33.54 14.46
C LYS A 49 -9.89 -33.30 15.20
N LYS A 50 -10.07 -32.10 15.77
CA LYS A 50 -11.26 -31.72 16.54
C LYS A 50 -12.34 -31.08 15.66
N GLY A 51 -11.96 -30.51 14.51
CA GLY A 51 -12.87 -29.88 13.56
C GLY A 51 -12.13 -29.04 12.54
N PRO A 52 -12.86 -28.30 11.69
CA PRO A 52 -12.28 -27.29 10.81
C PRO A 52 -11.43 -26.29 11.59
N VAL A 53 -10.28 -25.92 11.03
CA VAL A 53 -9.36 -24.94 11.60
C VAL A 53 -9.67 -23.57 11.02
N GLU A 54 -9.69 -22.56 11.89
CA GLU A 54 -9.79 -21.17 11.52
C GLU A 54 -8.38 -20.55 11.52
N VAL A 55 -8.11 -19.68 10.53
CA VAL A 55 -6.92 -18.83 10.50
C VAL A 55 -7.39 -17.42 10.78
N LEU A 56 -7.10 -16.92 11.98
CA LEU A 56 -7.54 -15.59 12.39
C LEU A 56 -6.97 -14.52 11.46
N GLY A 57 -7.77 -13.49 11.17
CA GLY A 57 -7.36 -12.38 10.31
C GLY A 57 -7.33 -12.71 8.81
N VAL A 58 -7.77 -13.90 8.39
CA VAL A 58 -7.80 -14.33 6.98
C VAL A 58 -9.22 -14.67 6.57
N ASP A 59 -9.73 -14.00 5.53
CA ASP A 59 -11.03 -14.34 4.94
C ASP A 59 -10.89 -15.21 3.70
N PHE A 60 -11.07 -16.53 3.85
CA PHE A 60 -11.06 -17.50 2.75
C PHE A 60 -12.30 -17.44 1.83
N MET A 61 -13.12 -16.40 1.94
CA MET A 61 -14.09 -16.03 0.90
C MET A 61 -13.45 -15.20 -0.22
N GLU A 62 -12.27 -14.63 0.03
CA GLU A 62 -11.54 -13.77 -0.92
C GLU A 62 -10.48 -14.56 -1.69
N GLU A 63 -10.28 -14.22 -2.96
CA GLU A 63 -9.32 -14.89 -3.84
C GLU A 63 -7.88 -14.70 -3.34
N GLU A 64 -7.58 -13.53 -2.77
CA GLU A 64 -6.28 -13.19 -2.20
C GLU A 64 -5.88 -14.11 -1.05
N ALA A 65 -6.84 -14.60 -0.26
CA ALA A 65 -6.58 -15.53 0.83
C ALA A 65 -6.23 -16.93 0.32
N ASP A 66 -6.93 -17.40 -0.73
CA ASP A 66 -6.62 -18.66 -1.39
C ASP A 66 -5.23 -18.60 -2.06
N ILE A 67 -4.91 -17.48 -2.75
CA ILE A 67 -3.58 -17.22 -3.32
C ILE A 67 -2.51 -17.23 -2.24
N ALA A 68 -2.73 -16.53 -1.12
CA ALA A 68 -1.78 -16.46 -0.02
C ALA A 68 -1.54 -17.84 0.60
N LEU A 69 -2.58 -18.65 0.80
CA LEU A 69 -2.42 -19.98 1.38
C LEU A 69 -1.68 -20.94 0.47
N ASP A 70 -2.05 -20.99 -0.82
CA ASP A 70 -1.34 -21.78 -1.82
C ASP A 70 0.13 -21.38 -1.84
N PHE A 71 0.40 -20.07 -1.89
CA PHE A 71 1.75 -19.52 -1.86
C PHE A 71 2.55 -20.01 -0.65
N MET A 72 1.99 -19.87 0.55
CA MET A 72 2.66 -20.26 1.81
C MET A 72 2.93 -21.76 1.86
N ILE A 73 2.03 -22.59 1.34
CA ILE A 73 2.24 -24.04 1.23
C ILE A 73 3.33 -24.36 0.22
N GLU A 74 3.35 -23.70 -0.93
CA GLU A 74 4.38 -23.88 -1.95
C GLU A 74 5.78 -23.57 -1.40
N VAL A 75 5.91 -22.49 -0.61
CA VAL A 75 7.17 -22.13 0.08
C VAL A 75 7.61 -23.21 1.07
N VAL A 76 6.70 -23.73 1.90
CA VAL A 76 7.02 -24.83 2.84
C VAL A 76 7.51 -26.08 2.11
N HIS A 77 6.96 -26.34 0.92
CA HIS A 77 7.34 -27.49 0.09
C HIS A 77 8.52 -27.22 -0.84
N GLY A 78 9.21 -26.08 -0.66
CA GLY A 78 10.46 -25.77 -1.36
C GLY A 78 10.27 -25.43 -2.83
N LYS A 79 9.06 -25.05 -3.24
CA LYS A 79 8.85 -24.46 -4.56
C LYS A 79 9.29 -23.00 -4.52
N ASN A 80 9.92 -22.56 -5.61
CA ASN A 80 10.36 -21.18 -5.75
C ASN A 80 9.17 -20.21 -5.85
N PHE A 81 9.42 -18.94 -5.52
CA PHE A 81 8.55 -17.75 -5.66
C PHE A 81 8.16 -17.42 -7.13
N LEU A 82 8.08 -18.42 -8.00
CA LEU A 82 8.43 -18.24 -9.41
C LEU A 82 7.31 -17.83 -10.36
N ASP A 83 6.12 -17.51 -9.86
CA ASP A 83 5.15 -16.84 -10.71
C ASP A 83 4.14 -16.08 -9.87
N ARG A 84 3.68 -14.94 -10.40
CA ARG A 84 2.29 -14.44 -10.35
C ARG A 84 2.23 -12.91 -10.31
N ASN A 85 1.74 -12.35 -11.40
CA ASN A 85 1.16 -11.01 -11.52
C ASN A 85 -0.13 -10.84 -10.67
N LEU A 86 -0.25 -11.55 -9.54
CA LEU A 86 -1.47 -11.64 -8.71
C LEU A 86 -1.20 -11.26 -7.25
N ILE A 87 0.01 -10.79 -6.93
CA ILE A 87 0.31 -10.32 -5.58
C ILE A 87 -0.31 -8.94 -5.43
N THR A 88 -1.19 -8.81 -4.45
CA THR A 88 -1.81 -7.55 -4.01
C THR A 88 -1.40 -7.24 -2.57
N PRO A 89 -1.57 -6.00 -2.08
CA PRO A 89 -1.38 -5.67 -0.66
C PRO A 89 -2.13 -6.61 0.29
N ARG A 90 -3.36 -6.96 -0.07
CA ARG A 90 -4.19 -7.86 0.70
C ARG A 90 -3.66 -9.29 0.73
N SER A 91 -3.20 -9.81 -0.41
CA SER A 91 -2.56 -11.14 -0.45
C SER A 91 -1.29 -11.18 0.41
N LEU A 92 -0.47 -10.11 0.41
CA LEU A 92 0.73 -10.01 1.25
C LEU A 92 0.39 -9.98 2.73
N TYR A 93 -0.66 -9.25 3.11
CA TYR A 93 -1.19 -9.25 4.46
C TYR A 93 -1.64 -10.67 4.88
N TYR A 94 -2.43 -11.36 4.06
CA TYR A 94 -2.85 -12.74 4.37
C TYR A 94 -1.69 -13.72 4.44
N MET A 95 -0.64 -13.57 3.62
CA MET A 95 0.56 -14.39 3.73
C MET A 95 1.19 -14.25 5.13
N LEU A 96 1.19 -13.06 5.72
CA LEU A 96 1.72 -12.81 7.06
C LEU A 96 0.85 -13.39 8.18
N GLU A 97 -0.48 -13.32 8.06
CA GLU A 97 -1.39 -13.96 9.02
C GLU A 97 -1.28 -15.50 8.97
N ILE A 98 -1.14 -16.06 7.76
CA ILE A 98 -0.91 -17.50 7.57
C ILE A 98 0.47 -17.90 8.11
N HIS A 99 1.50 -17.06 7.92
CA HIS A 99 2.84 -17.28 8.48
C HIS A 99 2.80 -17.36 10.02
N ASP A 100 2.07 -16.46 10.67
CA ASP A 100 1.86 -16.49 12.12
C ASP A 100 1.11 -17.73 12.58
N TRP A 101 0.07 -18.11 11.84
CA TRP A 101 -0.67 -19.34 12.09
C TRP A 101 0.24 -20.58 12.03
N MET A 102 1.16 -20.63 11.05
CA MET A 102 2.19 -21.67 10.92
C MET A 102 3.27 -21.63 12.01
N GLY A 103 3.38 -20.52 12.75
CA GLY A 103 4.32 -20.33 13.85
C GLY A 103 5.59 -19.60 13.47
N GLU A 104 5.50 -18.70 12.49
CA GLU A 104 6.58 -17.82 12.05
C GLU A 104 7.86 -18.57 11.63
N PRO A 105 7.78 -19.57 10.74
CA PRO A 105 8.96 -20.26 10.25
C PRO A 105 9.97 -19.26 9.65
N SER A 106 11.21 -19.27 10.16
CA SER A 106 12.24 -18.32 9.70
C SER A 106 12.86 -18.71 8.35
N PHE A 107 12.82 -20.01 8.00
CA PHE A 107 13.46 -20.53 6.80
C PHE A 107 12.55 -21.49 6.03
N SER A 108 12.75 -21.51 4.72
CA SER A 108 12.29 -22.56 3.81
C SER A 108 13.49 -23.37 3.29
N PHE A 109 13.21 -24.50 2.64
CA PHE A 109 14.21 -25.47 2.21
C PHE A 109 13.93 -25.93 0.79
N ASP A 110 14.97 -26.23 0.01
CA ASP A 110 14.82 -26.71 -1.38
C ASP A 110 13.90 -27.95 -1.44
N ARG A 111 13.15 -28.09 -2.55
CA ARG A 111 12.17 -29.16 -2.76
C ARG A 111 12.76 -30.58 -2.65
N ASP A 112 14.03 -30.75 -2.96
CA ASP A 112 14.70 -32.05 -2.98
C ASP A 112 15.35 -32.43 -1.64
N GLU A 113 15.33 -31.53 -0.65
CA GLU A 113 15.87 -31.79 0.69
C GLU A 113 15.08 -32.89 1.43
N ASP A 114 15.78 -33.81 2.09
CA ASP A 114 15.12 -34.82 2.94
C ASP A 114 14.54 -34.12 4.19
N PRO A 115 13.24 -34.26 4.50
CA PRO A 115 12.64 -33.73 5.71
C PRO A 115 13.39 -34.08 7.01
N LYS A 116 14.06 -35.24 7.07
CA LYS A 116 14.90 -35.61 8.21
C LYS A 116 16.14 -34.71 8.34
N ASN A 117 16.75 -34.32 7.22
CA ASN A 117 17.88 -33.39 7.23
C ASN A 117 17.42 -31.98 7.60
N ILE A 118 16.23 -31.57 7.16
CA ILE A 118 15.59 -30.32 7.56
C ILE A 118 15.39 -30.28 9.08
N ALA A 119 14.77 -31.32 9.65
CA ALA A 119 14.53 -31.43 11.09
C ALA A 119 15.82 -31.43 11.94
N LEU A 120 16.94 -31.88 11.36
CA LEU A 120 18.27 -31.83 11.97
C LEU A 120 19.01 -30.50 11.71
N GLY A 121 18.39 -29.56 11.00
CA GLY A 121 18.96 -28.25 10.68
C GLY A 121 20.08 -28.28 9.62
N LYS A 122 20.20 -29.38 8.86
CA LYS A 122 21.30 -29.65 7.91
C LYS A 122 20.96 -29.34 6.44
N GLY A 123 19.71 -29.02 6.13
CA GLY A 123 19.30 -28.65 4.78
C GLY A 123 19.73 -27.25 4.39
N LYS A 124 19.83 -26.99 3.08
CA LYS A 124 20.06 -25.65 2.55
C LYS A 124 18.87 -24.74 2.85
N LYS A 125 19.14 -23.67 3.60
CA LYS A 125 18.13 -22.73 4.11
C LYS A 125 18.01 -21.52 3.20
N HIS A 126 16.78 -21.10 2.96
CA HIS A 126 16.43 -19.82 2.35
C HIS A 126 15.59 -19.01 3.33
N SER A 127 15.60 -17.68 3.22
CA SER A 127 14.67 -16.85 3.99
C SER A 127 13.25 -17.26 3.64
N PHE A 128 12.39 -17.42 4.65
CA PHE A 128 10.99 -17.75 4.41
C PHE A 128 10.30 -16.63 3.62
N PHE A 129 10.56 -15.37 4.01
CA PHE A 129 10.20 -14.19 3.23
C PHE A 129 11.46 -13.53 2.67
N PRO A 130 11.73 -13.61 1.36
CA PRO A 130 12.81 -12.89 0.72
C PRO A 130 12.43 -11.40 0.62
N THR A 131 12.80 -10.61 1.63
CA THR A 131 12.44 -9.18 1.73
C THR A 131 12.75 -8.39 0.45
N ARG A 132 13.91 -8.62 -0.18
CA ARG A 132 14.26 -7.99 -1.47
C ARG A 132 13.26 -8.25 -2.59
N TYR A 133 12.69 -9.45 -2.62
CA TYR A 133 11.67 -9.80 -3.61
C TYR A 133 10.36 -9.10 -3.28
N ILE A 134 9.94 -9.12 -2.01
CA ILE A 134 8.71 -8.45 -1.55
C ILE A 134 8.78 -6.94 -1.82
N CYS A 135 9.90 -6.28 -1.50
CA CYS A 135 10.11 -4.88 -1.84
C CYS A 135 9.92 -4.63 -3.34
N ARG A 136 10.56 -5.45 -4.20
CA ARG A 136 10.42 -5.31 -5.65
C ARG A 136 8.97 -5.47 -6.13
N GLN A 137 8.21 -6.39 -5.52
CA GLN A 137 6.80 -6.56 -5.87
C GLN A 137 5.99 -5.32 -5.49
N ILE A 138 6.23 -4.76 -4.29
CA ILE A 138 5.57 -3.53 -3.85
C ILE A 138 5.97 -2.35 -4.76
N GLU A 139 7.25 -2.21 -5.08
CA GLU A 139 7.75 -1.18 -6.02
C GLU A 139 7.09 -1.30 -7.39
N ASN A 140 6.98 -2.52 -7.94
CA ASN A 140 6.28 -2.74 -9.21
C ASN A 140 4.80 -2.33 -9.14
N MET A 141 4.09 -2.63 -8.05
CA MET A 141 2.70 -2.19 -7.86
C MET A 141 2.57 -0.67 -7.85
N ILE A 142 3.50 0.00 -7.16
CA ILE A 142 3.55 1.47 -7.10
C ILE A 142 3.84 2.04 -8.50
N ASP A 143 4.80 1.46 -9.24
CA ASP A 143 5.15 1.88 -10.59
C ASP A 143 3.97 1.71 -11.56
N GLU A 144 3.23 0.61 -11.45
CA GLU A 144 2.02 0.36 -12.26
C GLU A 144 0.88 1.33 -11.94
N ALA A 145 0.66 1.65 -10.66
CA ALA A 145 -0.33 2.63 -10.23
C ALA A 145 0.14 4.10 -10.41
N GLY A 146 1.43 4.31 -10.63
CA GLY A 146 2.10 5.59 -10.66
C GLY A 146 2.44 6.17 -9.29
N VAL A 147 1.61 5.93 -8.27
CA VAL A 147 1.78 6.40 -6.88
C VAL A 147 1.18 5.39 -5.89
N LEU A 148 1.70 5.34 -4.66
CA LEU A 148 1.37 4.31 -3.68
C LEU A 148 -0.09 4.38 -3.21
N CYS A 149 -0.60 5.57 -2.88
CA CYS A 149 -1.97 5.74 -2.40
C CYS A 149 -3.07 5.40 -3.42
N LEU A 150 -2.72 5.16 -4.69
CA LEU A 150 -3.63 4.65 -5.73
C LEU A 150 -3.67 3.11 -5.82
N VAL A 151 -2.77 2.41 -5.14
CA VAL A 151 -2.83 0.95 -5.04
C VAL A 151 -3.99 0.57 -4.13
N GLN A 152 -4.86 -0.33 -4.59
CA GLN A 152 -5.98 -0.80 -3.77
C GLN A 152 -5.49 -1.43 -2.46
N ASP A 153 -6.13 -1.09 -1.35
CA ASP A 153 -5.75 -1.51 0.01
C ASP A 153 -4.27 -1.21 0.39
N TRP A 154 -3.65 -0.20 -0.22
CA TRP A 154 -2.22 0.13 0.00
C TRP A 154 -1.84 0.24 1.48
N ILE A 155 -2.76 0.67 2.35
CA ILE A 155 -2.48 0.84 3.78
C ILE A 155 -2.20 -0.49 4.49
N LEU A 156 -2.62 -1.64 3.94
CA LEU A 156 -2.22 -2.96 4.44
C LEU A 156 -0.71 -3.21 4.27
N LEU A 157 -0.06 -2.55 3.31
CA LEU A 157 1.39 -2.62 3.16
C LEU A 157 2.12 -2.06 4.37
N ALA A 158 1.47 -1.26 5.22
CA ALA A 158 2.04 -0.80 6.47
C ALA A 158 2.27 -1.96 7.43
N VAL A 159 1.30 -2.87 7.53
CA VAL A 159 1.42 -4.11 8.34
C VAL A 159 2.56 -4.96 7.79
N VAL A 160 2.64 -5.06 6.46
CA VAL A 160 3.68 -5.83 5.78
C VAL A 160 5.06 -5.24 6.04
N ALA A 161 5.21 -3.93 5.90
CA ALA A 161 6.47 -3.23 6.09
C ALA A 161 6.92 -3.24 7.55
N ASP A 162 5.99 -3.13 8.51
CA ASP A 162 6.30 -3.22 9.94
C ASP A 162 6.80 -4.63 10.30
N ARG A 163 6.03 -5.67 9.96
CA ARG A 163 6.34 -7.06 10.33
C ARG A 163 7.56 -7.64 9.63
N LEU A 164 7.89 -7.16 8.44
CA LEU A 164 9.07 -7.60 7.68
C LEU A 164 10.24 -6.59 7.74
N GLU A 165 10.12 -5.54 8.57
CA GLU A 165 11.14 -4.51 8.76
C GLU A 165 11.57 -3.80 7.44
N LEU A 166 10.60 -3.55 6.54
CA LEU A 166 10.82 -2.90 5.24
C LEU A 166 10.84 -1.37 5.39
N THR A 167 11.92 -0.83 5.94
CA THR A 167 12.03 0.60 6.31
C THR A 167 11.75 1.57 5.16
N GLY A 168 12.26 1.31 3.95
CA GLY A 168 12.02 2.18 2.79
C GLY A 168 10.55 2.20 2.34
N ILE A 169 9.86 1.05 2.39
CA ILE A 169 8.43 0.99 2.08
C ILE A 169 7.63 1.71 3.17
N MET A 170 8.00 1.54 4.45
CA MET A 170 7.36 2.25 5.56
C MET A 170 7.51 3.77 5.43
N GLU A 171 8.66 4.25 4.98
CA GLU A 171 8.88 5.69 4.73
C GLU A 171 7.96 6.21 3.63
N ASN A 172 7.83 5.49 2.51
CA ASN A 172 6.91 5.84 1.43
C ASN A 172 5.45 5.90 1.93
N ILE A 173 5.02 4.90 2.71
CA ILE A 173 3.68 4.87 3.32
C ILE A 173 3.45 6.10 4.20
N LYS A 174 4.43 6.48 5.03
CA LYS A 174 4.31 7.66 5.89
C LYS A 174 4.30 8.97 5.10
N ASN A 175 5.01 9.05 3.99
CA ASN A 175 5.00 10.20 3.10
C ASN A 175 3.61 10.40 2.48
N ASP A 176 3.05 9.37 1.84
CA ASP A 176 1.69 9.43 1.28
C ASP A 176 0.64 9.70 2.38
N LEU A 177 0.75 9.02 3.53
CA LEU A 177 -0.18 9.20 4.67
C LEU A 177 -0.23 10.65 5.17
N SER A 178 0.88 11.39 5.10
CA SER A 178 0.94 12.78 5.56
C SER A 178 0.02 13.72 4.79
N LEU A 179 -0.36 13.38 3.55
CA LEU A 179 -1.34 14.12 2.74
C LEU A 179 -2.77 14.01 3.28
N PHE A 180 -3.06 12.97 4.05
CA PHE A 180 -4.41 12.66 4.53
C PHE A 180 -4.65 13.02 6.00
N CYS A 181 -3.59 13.28 6.78
CA CYS A 181 -3.71 13.56 8.20
C CYS A 181 -4.15 15.00 8.48
N ASP A 182 -4.92 15.19 9.54
CA ASP A 182 -5.20 16.50 10.14
C ASP A 182 -4.10 16.94 11.12
N SER A 183 -4.11 18.22 11.50
CA SER A 183 -3.03 18.85 12.28
C SER A 183 -2.86 18.30 13.70
N ASP A 184 -3.93 17.77 14.29
CA ASP A 184 -3.99 17.20 15.64
C ASP A 184 -4.25 15.69 15.65
N GLN A 185 -4.18 15.06 14.48
CA GLN A 185 -4.54 13.67 14.31
C GLN A 185 -3.46 12.72 14.86
N THR A 186 -3.89 11.74 15.65
CA THR A 186 -2.98 10.74 16.27
C THR A 186 -3.21 9.32 15.75
N ARG A 187 -4.06 9.16 14.73
CA ARG A 187 -4.53 7.87 14.21
C ARG A 187 -4.66 7.94 12.71
N VAL A 188 -4.54 6.81 12.02
CA VAL A 188 -4.73 6.78 10.55
C VAL A 188 -6.16 7.27 10.21
N PRO A 189 -6.33 8.22 9.26
CA PRO A 189 -7.63 8.74 8.84
C PRO A 189 -8.59 7.64 8.37
N LYS A 190 -9.87 7.75 8.72
CA LYS A 190 -10.87 6.73 8.38
C LYS A 190 -11.16 6.67 6.89
N GLU A 191 -10.90 7.76 6.18
CA GLU A 191 -11.07 7.94 4.75
C GLU A 191 -10.17 6.99 3.94
N ILE A 192 -9.03 6.60 4.51
CA ILE A 192 -8.05 5.68 3.91
C ILE A 192 -8.42 4.21 4.17
N ARG A 193 -9.40 3.95 5.05
CA ARG A 193 -9.80 2.58 5.40
C ARG A 193 -10.24 1.78 4.18
N ASP A 194 -10.78 2.44 3.16
CA ASP A 194 -11.22 1.82 1.91
C ASP A 194 -12.07 0.55 2.16
N SER A 195 -11.64 -0.60 1.66
CA SER A 195 -12.38 -1.87 1.73
C SER A 195 -11.92 -2.80 2.86
N LEU A 196 -11.14 -2.31 3.82
CA LEU A 196 -10.63 -3.09 4.94
C LEU A 196 -11.73 -3.49 5.94
N THR A 197 -11.64 -4.73 6.42
CA THR A 197 -12.48 -5.24 7.52
C THR A 197 -12.17 -4.52 8.83
N ASP A 198 -13.08 -4.59 9.81
CA ASP A 198 -12.85 -3.98 11.13
C ASP A 198 -11.59 -4.54 11.80
N GLU A 199 -11.33 -5.84 11.63
CA GLU A 199 -10.17 -6.52 12.21
C GLU A 199 -8.87 -6.02 11.58
N GLN A 200 -8.80 -5.98 10.25
CA GLN A 200 -7.65 -5.43 9.51
C GLN A 200 -7.39 -3.97 9.90
N TRP A 201 -8.46 -3.17 10.00
CA TRP A 201 -8.36 -1.77 10.38
C TRP A 201 -7.79 -1.59 11.79
N ILE A 202 -8.19 -2.45 12.73
CA ILE A 202 -7.63 -2.45 14.10
C ILE A 202 -6.12 -2.76 14.06
N VAL A 203 -5.68 -3.69 13.22
CA VAL A 203 -4.25 -4.03 13.08
C VAL A 203 -3.47 -2.83 12.54
N VAL A 204 -3.94 -2.19 11.46
CA VAL A 204 -3.32 -0.98 10.89
C VAL A 204 -3.19 0.13 11.94
N GLN A 205 -4.24 0.36 12.73
CA GLN A 205 -4.23 1.39 13.78
C GLN A 205 -3.22 1.11 14.89
N ARG A 206 -2.89 -0.15 15.17
CA ARG A 206 -1.95 -0.54 16.23
C ARG A 206 -0.49 -0.27 15.88
N ILE A 207 -0.15 -0.15 14.59
CA ILE A 207 1.21 0.17 14.14
C ILE A 207 1.62 1.57 14.62
N GLY A 208 0.67 2.48 14.81
CA GLY A 208 0.97 3.86 15.21
C GLY A 208 1.65 4.64 14.08
N LEU A 209 1.13 4.55 12.86
CA LEU A 209 1.72 5.19 11.67
C LEU A 209 1.79 6.71 11.76
N VAL A 210 0.82 7.34 12.43
CA VAL A 210 0.78 8.80 12.59
C VAL A 210 1.62 9.19 13.80
N ASP A 211 2.86 9.60 13.51
CA ASP A 211 3.84 10.07 14.48
C ASP A 211 4.28 11.52 14.18
N GLU A 212 5.24 12.02 14.97
CA GLU A 212 5.80 13.37 14.78
C GLU A 212 6.41 13.56 13.39
N TYR A 213 6.96 12.51 12.79
CA TYR A 213 7.51 12.57 11.43
C TYR A 213 6.40 12.86 10.42
N VAL A 214 5.29 12.12 10.46
CA VAL A 214 4.14 12.33 9.54
C VAL A 214 3.57 13.75 9.71
N LEU A 215 3.39 14.20 10.95
CA LEU A 215 2.85 15.54 11.23
C LEU A 215 3.81 16.66 10.79
N SER A 216 5.11 16.49 10.98
CA SER A 216 6.14 17.43 10.50
C SER A 216 6.21 17.46 8.97
N LYS A 217 6.16 16.29 8.33
CA LYS A 217 6.16 16.16 6.87
C LYS A 217 4.97 16.87 6.25
N ARG A 218 3.78 16.67 6.82
CA ARG A 218 2.56 17.39 6.45
C ARG A 218 2.75 18.90 6.52
N GLN A 219 3.29 19.43 7.63
CA GLN A 219 3.53 20.88 7.75
C GLN A 219 4.46 21.40 6.65
N SER A 220 5.49 20.61 6.29
CA SER A 220 6.37 20.94 5.17
C SER A 220 5.62 20.96 3.84
N GLN A 221 4.78 19.94 3.57
CA GLN A 221 3.97 19.86 2.35
C GLN A 221 2.99 21.02 2.22
N ILE A 222 2.28 21.42 3.30
CA ILE A 222 1.37 22.57 3.26
C ILE A 222 2.13 23.86 2.91
N ARG A 223 3.34 24.05 3.44
CA ARG A 223 4.19 25.20 3.10
C ARG A 223 4.61 25.16 1.64
N GLU A 224 4.99 23.99 1.13
CA GLU A 224 5.35 23.81 -0.27
C GLU A 224 4.16 24.09 -1.19
N ILE A 225 2.98 23.53 -0.89
CA ILE A 225 1.74 23.73 -1.61
C ILE A 225 1.40 25.22 -1.71
N ARG A 226 1.41 25.92 -0.56
CA ARG A 226 1.17 27.37 -0.51
C ARG A 226 2.17 28.14 -1.37
N ASN A 227 3.46 27.80 -1.26
CA ASN A 227 4.51 28.49 -1.99
C ASN A 227 4.35 28.32 -3.50
N SER A 228 4.04 27.11 -3.97
CA SER A 228 3.81 26.87 -5.39
C SER A 228 2.52 27.53 -5.88
N ILE A 229 1.42 27.54 -5.12
CA ILE A 229 0.21 28.29 -5.51
C ILE A 229 0.51 29.78 -5.66
N ARG A 230 1.26 30.36 -4.72
CA ARG A 230 1.68 31.77 -4.81
C ARG A 230 2.51 32.02 -6.07
N LEU A 231 3.49 31.17 -6.34
CA LEU A 231 4.33 31.29 -7.54
C LEU A 231 3.53 31.10 -8.83
N LEU A 232 2.51 30.23 -8.82
CA LEU A 232 1.60 30.06 -9.94
C LEU A 232 0.78 31.34 -10.17
N VAL A 233 0.18 31.92 -9.12
CA VAL A 233 -0.53 33.20 -9.22
C VAL A 233 0.38 34.30 -9.77
N ASP A 234 1.58 34.47 -9.19
CA ASP A 234 2.56 35.44 -9.66
C ASP A 234 2.89 35.23 -11.15
N GLN A 235 3.09 33.97 -11.56
CA GLN A 235 3.36 33.62 -12.96
C GLN A 235 2.19 33.99 -13.89
N LEU A 236 0.96 33.68 -13.51
CA LEU A 236 -0.22 33.98 -14.31
C LEU A 236 -0.45 35.50 -14.42
N GLU A 237 -0.28 36.24 -13.32
CA GLU A 237 -0.34 37.71 -13.32
C GLU A 237 0.70 38.32 -14.26
N TYR A 238 1.96 37.87 -14.20
CA TYR A 238 3.00 38.35 -15.10
C TYR A 238 2.71 38.00 -16.56
N HIS A 239 2.23 36.79 -16.83
CA HIS A 239 1.88 36.34 -18.17
C HIS A 239 0.75 37.19 -18.77
N GLU A 240 -0.33 37.42 -18.02
CA GLU A 240 -1.45 38.28 -18.43
C GLU A 240 -1.01 39.75 -18.64
N ALA A 241 -0.03 40.23 -17.87
CA ALA A 241 0.59 41.53 -18.04
C ALA A 241 1.59 41.59 -19.21
N GLY A 242 1.86 40.47 -19.91
CA GLY A 242 2.84 40.38 -21.00
C GLY A 242 4.30 40.46 -20.53
N ILE A 243 4.56 40.18 -19.26
CA ILE A 243 5.89 40.21 -18.64
C ILE A 243 6.50 38.83 -18.70
N LEU A 244 7.66 38.72 -19.37
CA LEU A 244 8.40 37.47 -19.45
C LEU A 244 9.30 37.28 -18.21
N PRO A 245 9.30 36.09 -17.58
CA PRO A 245 10.17 35.81 -16.45
C PRO A 245 11.63 35.78 -16.87
N ASN A 246 12.51 36.30 -16.01
CA ASN A 246 13.96 36.16 -16.20
C ASN A 246 14.42 34.74 -15.87
N LYS A 247 15.71 34.45 -16.14
CA LYS A 247 16.29 33.10 -15.93
C LYS A 247 16.14 32.61 -14.48
N GLU A 248 16.44 33.46 -13.51
CA GLU A 248 16.35 33.10 -12.07
C GLU A 248 14.91 32.79 -11.66
N THR A 249 13.96 33.58 -12.14
CA THR A 249 12.52 33.39 -11.88
C THR A 249 12.02 32.09 -12.51
N MET A 250 12.46 31.80 -13.74
CA MET A 250 12.15 30.52 -14.38
C MET A 250 12.73 29.34 -13.60
N GLU A 251 13.97 29.41 -13.12
CA GLU A 251 14.56 28.36 -12.28
C GLU A 251 13.72 28.10 -11.02
N ILE A 252 13.21 29.16 -10.37
CA ILE A 252 12.29 29.03 -9.22
C ILE A 252 10.98 28.33 -9.64
N TYR A 253 10.37 28.71 -10.77
CA TYR A 253 9.16 28.06 -11.25
C TYR A 253 9.36 26.57 -11.57
N TRP A 254 10.52 26.20 -12.11
CA TRP A 254 10.88 24.81 -12.35
C TRP A 254 11.06 24.03 -11.04
N GLN A 255 11.75 24.61 -10.05
CA GLN A 255 11.96 24.00 -8.72
C GLN A 255 10.64 23.76 -7.98
N HIS A 256 9.64 24.61 -8.20
CA HIS A 256 8.33 24.53 -7.56
C HIS A 256 7.26 23.86 -8.41
N HIS A 257 7.63 23.27 -9.55
CA HIS A 257 6.74 22.52 -10.45
C HIS A 257 5.55 23.33 -10.99
N VAL A 258 5.73 24.64 -11.16
CA VAL A 258 4.74 25.57 -11.74
C VAL A 258 5.18 26.14 -13.09
N ALA A 259 6.35 25.74 -13.61
CA ALA A 259 6.80 26.17 -14.92
C ALA A 259 5.94 25.54 -16.05
N PRO A 260 5.47 26.33 -17.04
CA PRO A 260 4.78 25.77 -18.20
C PRO A 260 5.76 24.97 -19.08
N CYS A 261 5.30 23.85 -19.63
CA CYS A 261 6.00 23.13 -20.70
C CYS A 261 5.50 23.57 -22.09
N GLN A 262 6.14 23.05 -23.15
CA GLN A 262 5.78 23.37 -24.54
C GLN A 262 4.37 22.93 -24.93
N GLU A 263 3.81 21.97 -24.20
CA GLU A 263 2.46 21.44 -24.44
C GLU A 263 1.40 22.13 -23.56
N CYS A 264 1.80 22.99 -22.60
CA CYS A 264 0.84 23.62 -21.70
C CYS A 264 -0.14 24.52 -22.45
N THR A 265 -1.43 24.28 -22.26
CA THR A 265 -2.46 25.29 -22.53
C THR A 265 -2.38 26.34 -21.42
N SER A 266 -2.47 27.62 -21.79
CA SER A 266 -2.43 28.71 -20.82
C SER A 266 -3.64 28.61 -19.88
N LEU A 267 -3.36 28.46 -18.59
CA LEU A 267 -4.34 28.69 -17.53
C LEU A 267 -4.55 30.20 -17.38
N GLU A 268 -5.79 30.66 -17.24
CA GLU A 268 -6.08 32.06 -16.89
C GLU A 268 -6.13 32.22 -15.37
N LEU A 269 -5.71 33.38 -14.86
CA LEU A 269 -5.75 33.68 -13.43
C LEU A 269 -7.19 33.66 -12.89
N SER A 270 -8.13 34.18 -13.68
CA SER A 270 -9.58 34.17 -13.36
C SER A 270 -10.10 32.76 -13.07
N GLN A 271 -9.75 31.78 -13.92
CA GLN A 271 -10.16 30.39 -13.78
C GLN A 271 -9.63 29.76 -12.49
N LEU A 272 -8.38 30.05 -12.15
CA LEU A 272 -7.77 29.57 -10.90
C LEU A 272 -8.46 30.20 -9.67
N ILE A 273 -8.68 31.51 -9.68
CA ILE A 273 -9.32 32.24 -8.59
C ILE A 273 -10.76 31.76 -8.39
N GLU A 274 -11.55 31.66 -9.45
CA GLU A 274 -12.95 31.23 -9.39
C GLU A 274 -13.06 29.82 -8.82
N GLY A 275 -12.28 28.86 -9.33
CA GLY A 275 -12.33 27.48 -8.84
C GLY A 275 -11.90 27.30 -7.38
N LEU A 276 -10.92 28.09 -6.92
CA LEU A 276 -10.54 28.10 -5.50
C LEU A 276 -11.59 28.81 -4.63
N ALA A 277 -12.19 29.89 -5.12
CA ALA A 277 -13.22 30.65 -4.41
C ALA A 277 -14.51 29.84 -4.22
N GLU A 278 -14.95 29.09 -5.23
CA GLU A 278 -16.14 28.21 -5.17
C GLU A 278 -16.06 27.20 -4.02
N ARG A 279 -14.84 26.80 -3.63
CA ARG A 279 -14.60 25.86 -2.54
C ARG A 279 -14.18 26.52 -1.23
N SER A 280 -14.26 27.85 -1.15
CA SER A 280 -13.79 28.64 -0.01
C SER A 280 -12.32 28.36 0.34
N LEU A 281 -11.50 28.13 -0.69
CA LEU A 281 -10.07 27.81 -0.57
C LEU A 281 -9.17 28.98 -1.00
N LEU A 282 -9.72 30.16 -1.31
CA LEU A 282 -8.95 31.34 -1.70
C LEU A 282 -8.25 32.04 -0.51
N GLN A 283 -7.68 31.27 0.41
CA GLN A 283 -7.09 31.81 1.64
C GLN A 283 -5.57 32.00 1.49
N VAL A 284 -5.03 33.06 2.09
CA VAL A 284 -3.62 33.45 1.89
C VAL A 284 -2.67 32.86 2.97
N TYR A 285 -3.24 32.28 4.02
CA TYR A 285 -2.54 31.85 5.23
C TYR A 285 -2.37 30.32 5.28
N VAL A 286 -1.22 29.84 5.79
CA VAL A 286 -0.90 28.40 5.92
C VAL A 286 -1.93 27.71 6.80
N GLU A 287 -2.36 28.41 7.86
CA GLU A 287 -3.33 28.00 8.85
C GLU A 287 -4.69 27.69 8.23
N SER A 288 -5.01 28.28 7.09
CA SER A 288 -6.28 28.04 6.40
C SER A 288 -6.33 26.74 5.58
N TYR A 289 -5.18 26.10 5.36
CA TYR A 289 -5.05 24.85 4.60
C TYR A 289 -4.59 23.66 5.45
N GLN A 290 -4.19 23.90 6.70
CA GLN A 290 -4.22 22.84 7.72
C GLN A 290 -5.61 22.21 7.63
N ASP A 291 -5.78 20.93 7.51
CA ASP A 291 -7.08 20.24 7.58
C ASP A 291 -7.91 20.35 6.28
N ARG A 292 -7.40 21.07 5.26
CA ARG A 292 -8.05 21.18 3.92
C ARG A 292 -7.11 20.90 2.76
N VAL A 293 -6.02 20.18 3.00
CA VAL A 293 -5.02 19.83 1.97
C VAL A 293 -5.64 19.01 0.83
N LEU A 294 -6.41 17.98 1.16
CA LEU A 294 -7.10 17.16 0.16
C LEU A 294 -8.17 17.94 -0.61
N ASP A 295 -8.93 18.81 0.07
CA ASP A 295 -9.89 19.69 -0.59
C ASP A 295 -9.21 20.59 -1.61
N LEU A 296 -8.02 21.10 -1.28
CA LEU A 296 -7.22 21.95 -2.13
C LEU A 296 -6.66 21.21 -3.34
N ILE A 297 -6.07 20.03 -3.16
CA ILE A 297 -5.58 19.20 -4.27
C ILE A 297 -6.74 18.88 -5.22
N ARG A 298 -7.90 18.45 -4.70
CA ARG A 298 -9.09 18.16 -5.49
C ARG A 298 -9.64 19.40 -6.22
N ALA A 299 -9.61 20.56 -5.58
CA ALA A 299 -10.03 21.81 -6.22
C ALA A 299 -9.14 22.14 -7.43
N LEU A 300 -7.83 22.00 -7.28
CA LEU A 300 -6.87 22.27 -8.34
C LEU A 300 -6.95 21.23 -9.47
N GLU A 301 -7.24 19.97 -9.16
CA GLU A 301 -7.58 18.93 -10.16
C GLU A 301 -8.81 19.27 -10.97
N ASP A 302 -9.85 19.78 -10.31
CA ASP A 302 -11.10 20.13 -10.99
C ASP A 302 -10.91 21.37 -11.88
N VAL A 303 -10.14 22.37 -11.44
CA VAL A 303 -9.74 23.52 -12.27
C VAL A 303 -8.91 23.07 -13.46
N ASP A 304 -7.92 22.20 -13.25
CA ASP A 304 -7.10 21.64 -14.33
C ASP A 304 -7.96 20.91 -15.37
N ARG A 305 -8.88 20.05 -14.91
CA ARG A 305 -9.79 19.30 -15.78
C ARG A 305 -10.73 20.22 -16.56
N ALA A 306 -11.26 21.27 -15.92
CA ALA A 306 -12.11 22.26 -16.57
C ALA A 306 -11.34 23.05 -17.64
N THR A 307 -10.09 23.45 -17.34
CA THR A 307 -9.22 24.19 -18.26
C THR A 307 -8.88 23.37 -19.51
N ARG A 308 -8.68 22.06 -19.35
CA ARG A 308 -8.39 21.14 -20.47
C ARG A 308 -9.62 20.75 -21.29
N HIS A 309 -10.83 21.00 -20.79
CA HIS A 309 -12.05 20.55 -21.46
C HIS A 309 -12.22 21.21 -22.84
N GLY A 310 -12.20 20.39 -23.91
CA GLY A 310 -12.33 20.87 -25.29
C GLY A 310 -11.04 21.43 -25.91
N MET A 311 -9.90 21.29 -25.23
CA MET A 311 -8.59 21.71 -25.75
C MET A 311 -7.87 20.54 -26.45
N ALA A 312 -6.98 20.88 -27.41
CA ALA A 312 -6.19 19.89 -28.13
C ALA A 312 -5.01 19.32 -27.31
N SER A 313 -4.60 20.01 -26.24
CA SER A 313 -3.57 19.56 -25.31
C SER A 313 -4.18 19.12 -23.98
N GLU A 314 -3.63 18.04 -23.41
CA GLU A 314 -4.00 17.50 -22.10
C GLU A 314 -3.13 18.02 -20.95
N CYS A 315 -2.41 19.13 -21.14
CA CYS A 315 -1.44 19.65 -20.17
C CYS A 315 -1.67 21.12 -19.82
N THR A 316 -1.55 21.46 -18.53
CA THR A 316 -1.50 22.82 -17.98
C THR A 316 -0.43 22.92 -16.88
N GLN A 317 -0.11 24.13 -16.39
CA GLN A 317 0.74 24.29 -15.21
C GLN A 317 0.20 23.56 -13.97
N LEU A 318 -1.13 23.46 -13.81
CA LEU A 318 -1.74 22.70 -12.73
C LEU A 318 -1.55 21.19 -12.92
N THR A 319 -1.53 20.70 -14.16
CA THR A 319 -1.20 19.28 -14.42
C THR A 319 0.18 18.93 -13.87
N HIS A 320 1.18 19.80 -14.06
CA HIS A 320 2.53 19.59 -13.50
C HIS A 320 2.53 19.62 -11.97
N LEU A 321 1.83 20.59 -11.39
CA LEU A 321 1.79 20.81 -9.95
C LEU A 321 1.06 19.70 -9.19
N VAL A 322 -0.13 19.30 -9.67
CA VAL A 322 -0.92 18.22 -9.08
C VAL A 322 -0.19 16.89 -9.23
N ARG A 323 0.37 16.58 -10.41
CA ARG A 323 1.14 15.34 -10.60
C ARG A 323 2.37 15.27 -9.71
N HIS A 324 2.99 16.42 -9.40
CA HIS A 324 4.08 16.48 -8.44
C HIS A 324 3.57 16.11 -7.05
N TRP A 325 2.52 16.75 -6.54
CA TRP A 325 2.03 16.47 -5.18
C TRP A 325 1.39 15.10 -4.99
N VAL A 326 0.80 14.53 -6.03
CA VAL A 326 0.24 13.17 -5.98
C VAL A 326 1.36 12.11 -5.97
N LYS A 327 2.56 12.44 -6.49
CA LYS A 327 3.75 11.57 -6.50
C LYS A 327 4.62 11.68 -5.25
N PHE A 328 4.24 12.49 -4.26
CA PHE A 328 4.98 12.77 -3.02
C PHE A 328 4.34 12.12 -1.80
#